data_AF-F0Y2P8-F1
#
_entry.id   AF-F0Y2P8-F1
#
_cell.length_a   1.000
_cell.length_b   1.000
_cell.length_c   1.000
_cell.angle_alpha   90.00
_cell.angle_beta   90.00
_cell.angle_gamma   90.00
#
_symmetry.space_group_name_H-M   'P 1'
#
loop_
_entity.id
_entity.type
_entity.pdbx_description
1 polymer ?
#
loop_
_entity_poly.entity_id
_entity_poly.type
_entity_poly.pdbx_seq_one_letter_code
_entity_poly.pdbx_strand_id
1 'polypeptide(L)'
;VFCGHLVADLDSIAGAIGGALLYGGHAARASEINSETAWALDYWGYDLKELPMVDDVLKKRGPGAKVCLVDFQQTTQLHAAIPQESIVGIIDHHALQNSTVVIPRPVFVDIRPWGSMSTILAHTYALNGIALPKPVGGLLLGAILSDTLNLRSPTTTEWDKKMVALLVQYCGVDDVNVMCAEQFKAKSKNLAAMSAYSLVSGDIKQFKMGPTPTKVAFAVIETTDPEAMLKRADEFVPEMAVAKTELGVDLIFVAIVDIVKLESHVLLAGRRERSAADAA
;
A
#
# COMPACT_ATOMS: atom_id res chain seq x y z
N VAL A 1 4.36 -15.46 10.73
CA VAL A 1 4.91 -14.58 9.68
C VAL A 1 3.97 -13.40 9.59
N PHE A 2 4.49 -12.19 9.53
CA PHE A 2 3.73 -11.00 9.21
C PHE A 2 4.04 -10.66 7.75
N CYS A 3 3.01 -10.45 6.93
CA CYS A 3 3.18 -10.23 5.51
C CYS A 3 2.10 -9.26 5.02
N GLY A 4 2.53 -8.26 4.26
CA GLY A 4 1.66 -7.33 3.54
C GLY A 4 1.09 -7.92 2.26
N HIS A 5 0.39 -7.09 1.49
CA HIS A 5 -0.26 -7.52 0.25
C HIS A 5 0.71 -7.78 -0.90
N LEU A 6 0.21 -8.43 -1.96
CA LEU A 6 0.99 -8.88 -3.11
C LEU A 6 1.79 -7.77 -3.80
N VAL A 7 1.23 -6.56 -3.97
CA VAL A 7 1.93 -5.40 -4.55
C VAL A 7 2.41 -4.50 -3.42
N ALA A 8 3.39 -4.96 -2.63
CA ALA A 8 3.72 -4.36 -1.35
C ALA A 8 4.20 -2.90 -1.48
N ASP A 9 3.55 -2.01 -0.75
CA ASP A 9 3.98 -0.63 -0.56
C ASP A 9 4.74 -0.46 0.76
N LEU A 10 4.96 0.79 1.19
CA LEU A 10 5.70 1.05 2.43
C LEU A 10 4.90 0.61 3.66
N ASP A 11 3.56 0.73 3.69
CA ASP A 11 2.75 0.36 4.86
C ASP A 11 2.73 -1.15 5.06
N SER A 12 2.55 -1.91 3.98
CA SER A 12 2.69 -3.36 3.97
C SER A 12 4.05 -3.84 4.52
N ILE A 13 5.15 -3.15 4.16
CA ILE A 13 6.51 -3.53 4.55
C ILE A 13 6.83 -3.12 5.98
N ALA A 14 6.56 -1.86 6.35
CA ALA A 14 6.73 -1.36 7.70
C ALA A 14 5.84 -2.13 8.68
N GLY A 15 4.62 -2.47 8.27
CA GLY A 15 3.68 -3.32 8.98
C GLY A 15 4.21 -4.71 9.27
N ALA A 16 4.82 -5.36 8.28
CA ALA A 16 5.36 -6.70 8.44
C ALA A 16 6.51 -6.69 9.49
N ILE A 17 7.40 -5.70 9.41
CA ILE A 17 8.52 -5.52 10.33
C ILE A 17 8.01 -5.17 11.73
N GLY A 18 7.18 -4.14 11.86
CA GLY A 18 6.64 -3.65 13.12
C GLY A 18 5.77 -4.67 13.82
N GLY A 19 4.90 -5.38 13.09
CA GLY A 19 4.05 -6.44 13.62
C GLY A 19 4.84 -7.66 14.11
N ALA A 20 5.86 -8.08 13.35
CA ALA A 20 6.71 -9.20 13.75
C ALA A 20 7.46 -8.95 15.05
N LEU A 21 7.92 -7.71 15.25
CA LEU A 21 8.57 -7.32 16.50
C LEU A 21 7.57 -7.17 17.66
N LEU A 22 6.40 -6.60 17.40
CA LEU A 22 5.39 -6.31 18.43
C LEU A 22 4.80 -7.58 19.04
N TYR A 23 4.45 -8.53 18.18
CA TYR A 23 3.72 -9.74 18.57
C TYR A 23 4.61 -10.99 18.62
N GLY A 24 5.88 -10.86 18.23
CA GLY A 24 6.79 -11.98 18.07
C GLY A 24 6.54 -12.76 16.78
N GLY A 25 7.59 -12.95 15.98
CA GLY A 25 7.47 -13.66 14.73
C GLY A 25 8.59 -13.35 13.75
N HIS A 26 8.25 -13.42 12.46
CA HIS A 26 9.15 -13.13 11.36
C HIS A 26 8.40 -12.23 10.39
N ALA A 27 9.03 -11.14 9.97
CA ALA A 27 8.55 -10.32 8.88
C ALA A 27 8.86 -11.00 7.53
N ALA A 28 8.00 -10.82 6.55
CA ALA A 28 8.24 -11.23 5.18
C ALA A 28 7.57 -10.26 4.21
N ARG A 29 8.11 -10.18 2.99
CA ARG A 29 7.51 -9.43 1.89
C ARG A 29 6.86 -10.38 0.88
N ALA A 30 5.76 -9.94 0.27
CA ALA A 30 5.07 -10.71 -0.75
C ALA A 30 5.64 -10.50 -2.16
N SER A 31 6.43 -9.44 -2.37
CA SER A 31 6.99 -9.07 -3.66
C SER A 31 8.27 -8.25 -3.51
N GLU A 32 8.87 -7.89 -4.65
CA GLU A 32 9.94 -6.89 -4.71
C GLU A 32 9.44 -5.53 -4.21
N ILE A 33 10.33 -4.79 -3.54
CA ILE A 33 10.00 -3.50 -2.96
C ILE A 33 10.03 -2.40 -4.03
N ASN A 34 9.16 -1.40 -3.87
CA ASN A 34 9.18 -0.21 -4.72
C ASN A 34 10.32 0.77 -4.31
N SER A 35 10.50 1.84 -5.08
CA SER A 35 11.58 2.82 -4.83
C SER A 35 11.41 3.65 -3.57
N GLU A 36 10.17 3.92 -3.15
CA GLU A 36 9.86 4.60 -1.89
C GLU A 36 10.27 3.73 -0.70
N THR A 37 9.87 2.46 -0.70
CA THR A 37 10.24 1.50 0.33
C THR A 37 11.76 1.29 0.39
N ALA A 38 12.42 1.16 -0.77
CA ALA A 38 13.87 1.04 -0.82
C ALA A 38 14.58 2.26 -0.20
N TRP A 39 14.09 3.47 -0.48
CA TRP A 39 14.59 4.68 0.13
C TRP A 39 14.35 4.70 1.65
N ALA A 40 13.16 4.32 2.11
CA ALA A 40 12.83 4.34 3.53
C ALA A 40 13.69 3.33 4.32
N LEU A 41 13.92 2.13 3.78
CA LEU A 41 14.80 1.13 4.39
C LEU A 41 16.24 1.64 4.50
N ASP A 42 16.78 2.26 3.45
CA ASP A 42 18.13 2.84 3.45
C ASP A 42 18.23 4.01 4.45
N TYR A 43 17.29 4.96 4.40
CA TYR A 43 17.25 6.13 5.27
C TYR A 43 17.21 5.77 6.76
N TRP A 44 16.44 4.73 7.11
CA TRP A 44 16.30 4.28 8.48
C TRP A 44 17.30 3.18 8.88
N GLY A 45 18.17 2.75 7.96
CA GLY A 45 19.22 1.78 8.21
C GLY A 45 18.71 0.36 8.48
N TYR A 46 17.68 -0.09 7.76
CA TYR A 46 17.14 -1.44 7.85
C TYR A 46 17.60 -2.28 6.64
N ASP A 47 18.33 -3.39 6.88
CA ASP A 47 18.84 -4.24 5.80
C ASP A 47 17.70 -5.07 5.18
N LEU A 48 17.48 -4.92 3.87
CA LEU A 48 16.49 -5.68 3.10
C LEU A 48 16.68 -7.21 3.25
N LYS A 49 17.90 -7.69 3.54
CA LYS A 49 18.16 -9.12 3.79
C LYS A 49 17.44 -9.66 5.03
N GLU A 50 17.07 -8.78 5.97
CA GLU A 50 16.25 -9.13 7.12
C GLU A 50 14.76 -9.27 6.77
N LEU A 51 14.38 -8.93 5.53
CA LEU A 51 13.02 -9.04 5.01
C LEU A 51 12.95 -10.01 3.80
N PRO A 52 13.00 -11.33 4.04
CA PRO A 52 12.91 -12.34 2.99
C PRO A 52 11.52 -12.41 2.34
N MET A 53 11.46 -13.04 1.17
CA MET A 53 10.19 -13.38 0.52
C MET A 53 9.36 -14.35 1.37
N VAL A 54 8.04 -14.18 1.34
CA VAL A 54 7.12 -14.98 2.15
C VAL A 54 7.16 -16.46 1.80
N ASP A 55 7.34 -16.82 0.52
CA ASP A 55 7.44 -18.20 0.09
C ASP A 55 8.67 -18.90 0.70
N ASP A 56 9.82 -18.22 0.75
CA ASP A 56 11.04 -18.73 1.39
C ASP A 56 10.86 -18.92 2.90
N VAL A 57 10.22 -17.96 3.58
CA VAL A 57 9.92 -18.08 5.01
C VAL A 57 8.98 -19.25 5.27
N LEU A 58 7.91 -19.39 4.47
CA LEU A 58 6.94 -20.47 4.63
C LEU A 58 7.56 -21.84 4.33
N LYS A 59 8.36 -21.97 3.26
CA LYS A 59 9.13 -23.17 2.93
C LYS A 59 10.02 -23.58 4.11
N LYS A 60 10.76 -22.64 4.69
CA LYS A 60 11.67 -22.90 5.82
C LYS A 60 10.94 -23.33 7.10
N ARG A 61 9.75 -22.78 7.37
CA ARG A 61 8.98 -23.14 8.57
C ARG A 61 8.14 -24.41 8.41
N GLY A 62 7.84 -24.81 7.18
CA GLY A 62 7.08 -26.01 6.88
C GLY A 62 5.58 -25.93 7.20
N PRO A 63 4.89 -27.07 7.13
CA PRO A 63 3.44 -27.15 7.37
C PRO A 63 3.03 -26.61 8.73
N GLY A 64 1.87 -25.93 8.80
CA GLY A 64 1.36 -25.33 10.05
C GLY A 64 1.92 -23.94 10.37
N ALA A 65 2.73 -23.38 9.47
CA ALA A 65 3.21 -22.01 9.54
C ALA A 65 2.04 -21.00 9.63
N LYS A 66 1.85 -20.39 10.80
CA LYS A 66 0.87 -19.31 11.05
C LYS A 66 1.25 -17.97 10.40
N VAL A 67 0.30 -17.29 9.75
CA VAL A 67 0.49 -16.00 9.08
C VAL A 67 -0.48 -14.94 9.65
N CYS A 68 0.03 -13.74 9.91
CA CYS A 68 -0.79 -12.55 10.17
C CYS A 68 -0.70 -11.67 8.93
N LEU A 69 -1.86 -11.32 8.38
CA LEU A 69 -1.92 -10.33 7.31
C LEU A 69 -1.82 -8.95 7.95
N VAL A 70 -1.04 -8.07 7.32
CA VAL A 70 -1.00 -6.65 7.67
C VAL A 70 -1.39 -5.87 6.43
N ASP A 71 -2.18 -4.81 6.58
CA ASP A 71 -2.52 -3.86 5.52
C ASP A 71 -3.41 -4.44 4.38
N PHE A 72 -3.95 -5.64 4.56
CA PHE A 72 -5.00 -6.15 3.68
C PHE A 72 -5.77 -7.32 4.30
N GLN A 73 -6.95 -7.60 3.73
CA GLN A 73 -7.68 -8.85 3.96
C GLN A 73 -8.33 -9.44 2.70
N GLN A 74 -8.21 -8.81 1.53
CA GLN A 74 -8.82 -9.30 0.31
C GLN A 74 -8.01 -10.44 -0.31
N THR A 75 -8.69 -11.51 -0.72
CA THR A 75 -8.08 -12.68 -1.37
C THR A 75 -7.38 -12.35 -2.68
N THR A 76 -7.81 -11.30 -3.39
CA THR A 76 -7.17 -10.80 -4.62
C THR A 76 -5.78 -10.22 -4.39
N GLN A 77 -5.46 -9.83 -3.16
CA GLN A 77 -4.18 -9.29 -2.73
C GLN A 77 -3.31 -10.32 -2.00
N LEU A 78 -3.81 -11.54 -1.80
CA LEU A 78 -3.13 -12.60 -1.05
C LEU A 78 -2.07 -13.29 -1.91
N HIS A 79 -0.84 -13.39 -1.37
CA HIS A 79 0.23 -14.14 -2.04
C HIS A 79 -0.12 -15.63 -2.15
N ALA A 80 0.08 -16.23 -3.32
CA ALA A 80 -0.34 -17.60 -3.62
C ALA A 80 0.29 -18.67 -2.70
N ALA A 81 1.46 -18.38 -2.13
CA ALA A 81 2.11 -19.27 -1.17
C ALA A 81 1.47 -19.28 0.23
N ILE A 82 0.54 -18.37 0.54
CA ILE A 82 -0.13 -18.27 1.85
C ILE A 82 -1.49 -18.99 1.78
N PRO A 83 -1.65 -20.18 2.39
CA PRO A 83 -2.95 -20.84 2.48
C PRO A 83 -3.86 -20.07 3.44
N GLN A 84 -5.15 -19.89 3.10
CA GLN A 84 -6.07 -19.11 3.95
C GLN A 84 -6.23 -19.71 5.36
N GLU A 85 -6.21 -21.03 5.48
CA GLU A 85 -6.29 -21.75 6.75
C GLU A 85 -5.10 -21.47 7.69
N SER A 86 -3.99 -20.96 7.14
CA SER A 86 -2.79 -20.59 7.90
C SER A 86 -2.91 -19.20 8.56
N ILE A 87 -3.89 -18.40 8.15
CA ILE A 87 -4.08 -17.04 8.65
C ILE A 87 -4.58 -17.08 10.09
N VAL A 88 -3.89 -16.39 10.99
CA VAL A 88 -4.20 -16.32 12.44
C VAL A 88 -4.47 -14.90 12.93
N GLY A 89 -4.20 -13.91 12.09
CA GLY A 89 -4.34 -12.50 12.44
C GLY A 89 -4.53 -11.63 11.20
N ILE A 90 -5.23 -10.51 11.37
CA ILE A 90 -5.39 -9.44 10.39
C ILE A 90 -5.24 -8.12 11.14
N ILE A 91 -4.37 -7.24 10.67
CA ILE A 91 -4.23 -5.85 11.13
C ILE A 91 -4.37 -4.99 9.89
N ASP A 92 -5.43 -4.21 9.76
CA ASP A 92 -5.75 -3.54 8.49
C ASP A 92 -6.48 -2.21 8.74
N HIS A 93 -6.54 -1.36 7.72
CA HIS A 93 -7.32 -0.13 7.71
C HIS A 93 -8.32 -0.06 6.55
N HIS A 94 -8.27 -1.04 5.64
CA HIS A 94 -9.16 -1.11 4.48
C HIS A 94 -10.57 -1.58 4.82
N ALA A 95 -11.52 -1.21 3.95
CA ALA A 95 -12.90 -1.68 4.04
C ALA A 95 -13.01 -3.19 3.76
N LEU A 96 -13.89 -3.86 4.51
CA LEU A 96 -14.28 -5.23 4.22
C LEU A 96 -15.16 -5.29 2.96
N GLN A 97 -14.74 -6.09 1.98
CA GLN A 97 -15.46 -6.29 0.72
C GLN A 97 -15.79 -7.77 0.49
N ASN A 98 -16.52 -8.07 -0.58
CA ASN A 98 -17.06 -9.41 -0.88
C ASN A 98 -15.98 -10.51 -1.04
N SER A 99 -14.73 -10.16 -1.31
CA SER A 99 -13.63 -11.11 -1.54
C SER A 99 -12.66 -11.19 -0.36
N THR A 100 -13.13 -10.90 0.85
CA THR A 100 -12.38 -11.07 2.12
C THR A 100 -11.96 -12.53 2.33
N VAL A 101 -10.81 -12.77 2.95
CA VAL A 101 -10.37 -14.11 3.36
C VAL A 101 -11.42 -14.81 4.26
N VAL A 102 -11.64 -16.10 4.04
CA VAL A 102 -12.62 -16.89 4.79
C VAL A 102 -11.89 -17.96 5.59
N ILE A 103 -11.97 -17.87 6.91
CA ILE A 103 -11.23 -18.72 7.84
C ILE A 103 -12.24 -19.43 8.75
N PRO A 104 -12.25 -20.77 8.85
CA PRO A 104 -13.28 -21.52 9.58
C PRO A 104 -13.11 -21.50 11.11
N ARG A 105 -12.15 -20.73 11.62
CA ARG A 105 -11.82 -20.63 13.05
C ARG A 105 -11.63 -19.16 13.45
N PRO A 106 -11.82 -18.81 14.73
CA PRO A 106 -11.50 -17.48 15.23
C PRO A 106 -10.04 -17.09 14.95
N VAL A 107 -9.84 -15.82 14.61
CA VAL A 107 -8.54 -15.18 14.39
C VAL A 107 -8.51 -13.81 15.04
N PHE A 108 -7.33 -13.30 15.32
CA PHE A 108 -7.17 -11.91 15.76
C PHE A 108 -7.51 -10.97 14.60
N VAL A 109 -8.31 -9.93 14.84
CA VAL A 109 -8.66 -8.94 13.83
C VAL A 109 -8.65 -7.57 14.49
N ASP A 110 -7.78 -6.67 14.02
CA ASP A 110 -7.76 -5.26 14.39
C ASP A 110 -7.88 -4.43 13.11
N ILE A 111 -9.10 -3.90 12.86
CA ILE A 111 -9.36 -3.03 11.72
C ILE A 111 -9.83 -1.69 12.24
N ARG A 112 -9.10 -0.63 11.89
CA ARG A 112 -9.43 0.73 12.31
C ARG A 112 -9.54 1.64 11.08
N PRO A 113 -10.58 2.49 11.00
CA PRO A 113 -10.75 3.41 9.87
C PRO A 113 -9.79 4.61 10.01
N TRP A 114 -8.49 4.33 10.02
CA TRP A 114 -7.40 5.29 10.13
C TRP A 114 -6.66 5.40 8.79
N GLY A 115 -5.85 6.43 8.63
CA GLY A 115 -5.19 6.72 7.37
C GLY A 115 -4.19 5.65 6.93
N SER A 116 -3.61 4.91 7.89
CA SER A 116 -2.60 3.87 7.66
C SER A 116 -2.72 2.75 8.69
N MET A 117 -2.42 1.51 8.30
CA MET A 117 -2.27 0.39 9.23
C MET A 117 -1.05 0.58 10.15
N SER A 118 0.03 1.23 9.68
CA SER A 118 1.17 1.61 10.55
C SER A 118 0.77 2.54 11.69
N THR A 119 -0.29 3.35 11.55
CA THR A 119 -0.86 4.12 12.67
C THR A 119 -1.38 3.20 13.77
N ILE A 120 -2.01 2.07 13.40
CA ILE A 120 -2.52 1.06 14.34
C ILE A 120 -1.36 0.44 15.12
N LEU A 121 -0.27 0.08 14.44
CA LEU A 121 0.90 -0.50 15.09
C LEU A 121 1.59 0.52 15.99
N ALA A 122 1.88 1.74 15.51
CA ALA A 122 2.49 2.80 16.30
C ALA A 122 1.69 3.10 17.57
N HIS A 123 0.36 3.19 17.44
CA HIS A 123 -0.55 3.35 18.57
C HIS A 123 -0.46 2.17 19.54
N THR A 124 -0.38 0.93 19.05
CA THR A 124 -0.33 -0.26 19.89
C THR A 124 1.00 -0.38 20.64
N TYR A 125 2.12 -0.01 20.02
CA TYR A 125 3.41 0.13 20.70
C TYR A 125 3.31 1.14 21.86
N ALA A 126 2.79 2.33 21.58
CA ALA A 126 2.63 3.39 22.58
C ALA A 126 1.70 2.98 23.73
N LEU A 127 0.55 2.38 23.40
CA LEU A 127 -0.45 1.94 24.38
C LEU A 127 0.10 0.86 25.32
N ASN A 128 0.90 -0.08 24.78
CA ASN A 128 1.44 -1.19 25.56
C ASN A 128 2.76 -0.87 26.26
N GLY A 129 3.33 0.32 26.04
CA GLY A 129 4.64 0.69 26.58
C GLY A 129 5.78 -0.19 26.07
N ILE A 130 5.64 -0.75 24.85
CA ILE A 130 6.65 -1.64 24.26
C ILE A 130 7.70 -0.78 23.56
N ALA A 131 8.98 -1.07 23.81
CA ALA A 131 10.08 -0.38 23.17
C ALA A 131 10.06 -0.60 21.65
N LEU A 132 10.11 0.49 20.89
CA LEU A 132 10.10 0.48 19.43
C LEU A 132 11.50 0.85 18.92
N PRO A 133 12.28 -0.06 18.33
CA PRO A 133 13.58 0.29 17.78
C PRO A 133 13.46 1.43 16.78
N LYS A 134 14.38 2.40 16.87
CA LYS A 134 14.35 3.63 16.06
C LYS A 134 14.19 3.37 14.55
N PRO A 135 14.91 2.42 13.91
CA PRO A 135 14.69 2.09 12.50
C PRO A 135 13.25 1.70 12.19
N VAL A 136 12.64 0.88 13.05
CA VAL A 136 11.25 0.41 12.87
C VAL A 136 10.26 1.54 13.11
N GLY A 137 10.47 2.38 14.13
CA GLY A 137 9.64 3.56 14.36
C GLY A 137 9.70 4.57 13.20
N GLY A 138 10.86 4.72 12.58
CA GLY A 138 11.05 5.52 11.39
C GLY A 138 10.33 4.96 10.15
N LEU A 139 10.37 3.64 9.95
CA LEU A 139 9.61 2.98 8.89
C LEU A 139 8.10 3.16 9.06
N LEU A 140 7.58 2.97 10.29
CA LEU A 140 6.16 3.22 10.60
C LEU A 140 5.80 4.69 10.35
N LEU A 141 6.68 5.64 10.70
CA LEU A 141 6.47 7.07 10.39
C LEU A 141 6.38 7.31 8.88
N GLY A 142 7.32 6.76 8.10
CA GLY A 142 7.33 6.88 6.64
C GLY A 142 6.09 6.28 5.99
N ALA A 143 5.61 5.12 6.48
CA ALA A 143 4.38 4.49 6.03
C ALA A 143 3.15 5.37 6.26
N ILE A 144 3.00 5.92 7.47
CA ILE A 144 1.89 6.82 7.78
C ILE A 144 1.92 8.05 6.84
N LEU A 145 3.10 8.62 6.60
CA LEU A 145 3.25 9.77 5.69
C LEU A 145 2.95 9.40 4.23
N SER A 146 3.28 8.18 3.79
CA SER A 146 2.93 7.65 2.46
C SER A 146 1.42 7.59 2.27
N ASP A 147 0.70 6.82 3.09
CA ASP A 147 -0.73 6.56 2.87
C ASP A 147 -1.59 7.81 3.09
N THR A 148 -1.11 8.69 3.96
CA THR A 148 -1.82 9.93 4.26
C THR A 148 -1.41 11.10 3.37
N LEU A 149 -0.52 10.90 2.40
CA LEU A 149 0.02 11.97 1.55
C LEU A 149 0.49 13.18 2.38
N ASN A 150 1.37 12.91 3.35
CA ASN A 150 1.82 13.86 4.37
C ASN A 150 0.66 14.48 5.18
N LEU A 151 -0.27 13.66 5.65
CA LEU A 151 -1.46 14.06 6.42
C LEU A 151 -2.47 14.95 5.66
N ARG A 152 -2.45 14.90 4.32
CA ARG A 152 -3.34 15.70 3.44
C ARG A 152 -4.37 14.86 2.69
N SER A 153 -4.21 13.54 2.68
CA SER A 153 -5.18 12.60 2.11
C SER A 153 -6.52 12.69 2.84
N PRO A 154 -7.66 12.51 2.16
CA PRO A 154 -8.98 12.44 2.80
C PRO A 154 -9.13 11.27 3.78
N THR A 155 -8.25 10.26 3.72
CA THR A 155 -8.22 9.15 4.70
C THR A 155 -7.57 9.53 6.03
N THR A 156 -6.88 10.67 6.09
CA THR A 156 -6.14 11.12 7.29
C THR A 156 -7.08 11.37 8.46
N THR A 157 -6.72 10.84 9.62
CA THR A 157 -7.44 11.02 10.89
C THR A 157 -6.60 11.71 11.96
N GLU A 158 -7.23 12.08 13.07
CA GLU A 158 -6.52 12.61 14.25
C GLU A 158 -5.55 11.61 14.87
N TRP A 159 -5.75 10.30 14.67
CA TRP A 159 -4.82 9.29 15.17
C TRP A 159 -3.53 9.26 14.36
N ASP A 160 -3.61 9.43 13.03
CA ASP A 160 -2.44 9.54 12.17
C ASP A 160 -1.59 10.75 12.57
N LYS A 161 -2.23 11.92 12.76
CA LYS A 161 -1.55 13.14 13.23
C LYS A 161 -0.84 12.95 14.57
N LYS A 162 -1.51 12.30 15.54
CA LYS A 162 -0.93 12.02 16.86
C LYS A 162 0.25 11.07 16.78
N MET A 163 0.14 10.00 15.99
CA MET A 163 1.21 9.02 15.85
C MET A 163 2.40 9.60 15.07
N VAL A 164 2.17 10.41 14.03
CA VAL A 164 3.24 11.16 13.36
C VAL A 164 3.96 12.08 14.35
N ALA A 165 3.23 12.88 15.14
CA ALA A 165 3.84 13.77 16.13
C ALA A 165 4.69 13.00 17.15
N LEU A 166 4.17 11.87 17.65
CA LEU A 166 4.89 11.00 18.58
C LEU A 166 6.15 10.40 17.94
N LEU A 167 6.04 9.84 16.74
CA LEU A 167 7.15 9.16 16.06
C LEU A 167 8.23 10.15 15.60
N VAL A 168 7.87 11.37 15.18
CA VAL A 168 8.82 12.44 14.85
C VAL A 168 9.71 12.75 16.06
N GLN A 169 9.10 12.94 17.23
CA GLN A 169 9.85 13.17 18.47
C GLN A 169 10.66 11.94 18.87
N TYR A 170 10.05 10.76 18.83
CA TYR A 170 10.69 9.51 19.24
C TYR A 170 11.90 9.15 18.38
N CYS A 171 11.80 9.35 17.07
CA CYS A 171 12.86 9.08 16.11
C CYS A 171 13.83 10.27 15.98
N GLY A 172 13.57 11.41 16.63
CA GLY A 172 14.42 12.60 16.53
C GLY A 172 14.55 13.08 15.07
N VAL A 173 13.42 13.23 14.38
CA VAL A 173 13.37 13.82 13.04
C VAL A 173 13.33 15.34 13.17
N ASP A 174 14.32 16.03 12.60
CA ASP A 174 14.44 17.49 12.71
C ASP A 174 13.32 18.23 11.94
N ASP A 175 13.07 17.82 10.68
CA ASP A 175 11.97 18.34 9.87
C ASP A 175 11.29 17.19 9.10
N VAL A 176 10.09 16.85 9.52
CA VAL A 176 9.29 15.77 8.92
C VAL A 176 8.88 16.08 7.48
N ASN A 177 8.69 17.35 7.12
CA ASN A 177 8.30 17.73 5.77
C ASN A 177 9.46 17.58 4.78
N VAL A 178 10.69 17.88 5.22
CA VAL A 178 11.89 17.64 4.39
C VAL A 178 12.07 16.15 4.14
N MET A 179 12.00 15.33 5.20
CA MET A 179 12.08 13.87 5.07
C MET A 179 10.98 13.33 4.15
N CYS A 180 9.73 13.79 4.31
CA CYS A 180 8.60 13.36 3.49
C CYS A 180 8.77 13.78 2.01
N ALA A 181 9.30 14.98 1.74
CA ALA A 181 9.59 15.42 0.38
C ALA A 181 10.65 14.55 -0.30
N GLU A 182 11.69 14.13 0.43
CA GLU A 182 12.70 13.20 -0.09
C GLU A 182 12.10 11.81 -0.38
N GLN A 183 11.24 11.31 0.52
CA GLN A 183 10.50 10.08 0.35
C GLN A 183 9.63 10.10 -0.92
N PHE A 184 8.84 11.17 -1.11
CA PHE A 184 7.95 11.32 -2.28
C PHE A 184 8.72 11.50 -3.59
N LYS A 185 9.89 12.13 -3.54
CA LYS A 185 10.81 12.16 -4.68
C LYS A 185 11.32 10.75 -5.02
N ALA A 186 11.61 9.92 -4.03
CA ALA A 186 11.98 8.52 -4.25
C ALA A 186 10.82 7.69 -4.82
N LYS A 187 9.58 7.93 -4.36
CA LYS A 187 8.36 7.33 -4.93
C LYS A 187 8.24 7.59 -6.43
N SER A 188 8.54 8.81 -6.86
CA SER A 188 8.42 9.23 -8.25
C SER A 188 9.60 8.85 -9.15
N LYS A 189 10.76 8.51 -8.57
CA LYS A 189 12.04 8.32 -9.29
C LYS A 189 11.97 7.28 -10.41
N ASN A 190 11.26 6.18 -10.20
CA ASN A 190 11.22 5.08 -11.15
C ASN A 190 10.06 5.18 -12.16
N LEU A 191 9.10 6.08 -11.97
CA LEU A 191 7.94 6.20 -12.85
C LEU A 191 8.34 6.52 -14.29
N ALA A 192 9.34 7.39 -14.47
CA ALA A 192 9.87 7.74 -15.78
C ALA A 192 10.53 6.56 -16.51
N ALA A 193 11.08 5.60 -15.78
CA ALA A 193 11.74 4.41 -16.34
C ALA A 193 10.78 3.23 -16.56
N MET A 194 9.60 3.26 -15.94
CA MET A 194 8.59 2.21 -16.09
C MET A 194 7.93 2.27 -17.48
N SER A 195 7.61 1.08 -18.01
CA SER A 195 6.82 0.96 -19.23
C SER A 195 5.40 1.49 -19.00
N ALA A 196 4.75 1.91 -20.09
CA ALA A 196 3.35 2.33 -20.05
C ALA A 196 2.44 1.24 -19.48
N TYR A 197 2.66 -0.03 -19.88
CA TYR A 197 1.92 -1.17 -19.32
C TYR A 197 2.09 -1.29 -17.80
N SER A 198 3.33 -1.20 -17.30
CA SER A 198 3.59 -1.30 -15.86
C SER A 198 2.97 -0.15 -15.07
N LEU A 199 2.88 1.05 -15.64
CA LEU A 199 2.23 2.20 -15.00
C LEU A 199 0.70 2.07 -14.98
N VAL A 200 0.10 1.60 -16.07
CA VAL A 200 -1.35 1.39 -16.18
C VAL A 200 -1.82 0.22 -15.30
N SER A 201 -1.00 -0.84 -15.19
CA SER A 201 -1.36 -2.07 -14.47
C SER A 201 -0.83 -2.12 -13.04
N GLY A 202 -0.07 -1.11 -12.59
CA GLY A 202 0.65 -1.09 -11.32
C GLY A 202 -0.25 -1.06 -10.09
N ASP A 203 -0.98 0.04 -9.89
CA ASP A 203 -2.00 0.17 -8.83
C ASP A 203 -3.39 0.27 -9.46
N ILE A 204 -3.88 -0.87 -9.94
CA ILE A 204 -5.20 -1.00 -10.57
C ILE A 204 -6.17 -1.75 -9.66
N LYS A 205 -7.31 -1.12 -9.37
CA LYS A 205 -8.39 -1.69 -8.54
C LYS A 205 -9.65 -1.90 -9.38
N GLN A 206 -10.33 -3.04 -9.19
CA GLN A 206 -11.57 -3.37 -9.89
C GLN A 206 -12.80 -3.18 -8.99
N PHE A 207 -13.83 -2.55 -9.53
CA PHE A 207 -15.09 -2.23 -8.87
C PHE A 207 -16.27 -2.72 -9.69
N LYS A 208 -17.42 -2.91 -9.04
CA LYS A 208 -18.71 -3.14 -9.69
C LYS A 208 -19.65 -2.00 -9.29
N MET A 209 -20.17 -1.27 -10.26
CA MET A 209 -21.05 -0.13 -10.03
C MET A 209 -22.46 -0.37 -10.57
N GLY A 210 -23.46 0.07 -9.80
CA GLY A 210 -24.87 0.06 -10.18
C GLY A 210 -25.58 -1.29 -10.00
N PRO A 211 -26.92 -1.30 -10.17
CA PRO A 211 -27.76 -2.49 -10.01
C PRO A 211 -27.56 -3.51 -11.14
N THR A 212 -27.19 -3.06 -12.34
CA THR A 212 -26.61 -3.90 -13.39
C THR A 212 -25.09 -3.68 -13.33
N PRO A 213 -24.31 -4.62 -12.77
CA PRO A 213 -22.96 -4.33 -12.33
C PRO A 213 -22.04 -4.05 -13.52
N THR A 214 -21.79 -2.77 -13.77
CA THR A 214 -20.75 -2.31 -14.70
C THR A 214 -19.41 -2.54 -14.02
N LYS A 215 -18.52 -3.29 -14.65
CA LYS A 215 -17.17 -3.54 -14.11
C LYS A 215 -16.26 -2.38 -14.46
N VAL A 216 -15.65 -1.76 -13.47
CA VAL A 216 -14.75 -0.61 -13.65
C VAL A 216 -13.38 -0.96 -13.12
N ALA A 217 -12.33 -0.69 -13.87
CA ALA A 217 -10.97 -0.66 -13.33
C ALA A 217 -10.52 0.80 -13.17
N PHE A 218 -9.85 1.08 -12.06
CA PHE A 218 -9.29 2.40 -11.77
C PHE A 218 -7.83 2.22 -11.38
N ALA A 219 -6.94 2.72 -12.22
CA ALA A 219 -5.51 2.73 -12.01
C ALA A 219 -5.05 4.09 -11.48
N VAL A 220 -4.06 4.09 -10.58
CA VAL A 220 -3.51 5.30 -9.98
C VAL A 220 -2.00 5.37 -10.23
N ILE A 221 -1.52 6.54 -10.66
CA ILE A 221 -0.11 6.89 -10.79
C ILE A 221 0.12 8.12 -9.92
N GLU A 222 0.65 7.92 -8.72
CA GLU A 222 1.00 9.00 -7.80
C GLU A 222 2.40 9.53 -8.12
N THR A 223 2.54 10.84 -8.34
CA THR A 223 3.81 11.44 -8.77
C THR A 223 3.98 12.85 -8.22
N THR A 224 5.22 13.27 -7.99
CA THR A 224 5.60 14.66 -7.74
C THR A 224 5.79 15.46 -9.03
N ASP A 225 5.76 14.80 -10.19
CA ASP A 225 5.89 15.42 -11.52
C ASP A 225 4.78 14.89 -12.45
N PRO A 226 3.54 15.43 -12.33
CA PRO A 226 2.42 15.04 -13.18
C PRO A 226 2.65 15.42 -14.64
N GLU A 227 3.36 16.52 -14.91
CA GLU A 227 3.63 16.98 -16.27
C GLU A 227 4.46 15.98 -17.07
N ALA A 228 5.47 15.36 -16.44
CA ALA A 228 6.25 14.29 -17.07
C ALA A 228 5.38 13.07 -17.43
N MET A 229 4.41 12.72 -16.59
CA MET A 229 3.49 11.61 -16.87
C MET A 229 2.46 11.97 -17.95
N LEU A 230 1.92 13.19 -17.91
CA LEU A 230 0.96 13.67 -18.91
C LEU A 230 1.58 13.75 -20.31
N LYS A 231 2.88 14.06 -20.43
CA LYS A 231 3.61 14.00 -21.71
C LYS A 231 3.67 12.59 -22.31
N ARG A 232 3.45 11.55 -21.49
CA ARG A 232 3.40 10.14 -21.91
C ARG A 232 1.97 9.60 -22.06
N ALA A 233 0.94 10.45 -21.93
CA ALA A 233 -0.46 10.00 -21.97
C ALA A 233 -0.81 9.21 -23.24
N ASP A 234 -0.22 9.56 -24.39
CA ASP A 234 -0.41 8.83 -25.65
C ASP A 234 0.12 7.39 -25.62
N GLU A 235 1.11 7.09 -24.77
CA GLU A 235 1.61 5.73 -24.53
C GLU A 235 0.64 4.93 -23.64
N PHE A 236 -0.09 5.59 -22.74
CA PHE A 236 -0.96 4.93 -21.77
C PHE A 236 -2.27 4.46 -22.36
N VAL A 237 -2.87 5.22 -23.29
CA VAL A 237 -4.19 4.90 -23.86
C VAL A 237 -4.24 3.51 -24.53
N PRO A 238 -3.25 3.08 -25.35
CA PRO A 238 -3.22 1.72 -25.88
C PRO A 238 -3.13 0.64 -24.79
N GLU A 239 -2.31 0.86 -23.76
CA GLU A 239 -2.12 -0.09 -22.66
C GLU A 239 -3.37 -0.19 -21.76
N MET A 240 -4.11 0.92 -21.61
CA MET A 240 -5.42 0.90 -20.95
C MET A 240 -6.40 -0.04 -21.69
N ALA A 241 -6.37 -0.06 -23.03
CA ALA A 241 -7.22 -0.97 -23.80
C ALA A 241 -6.81 -2.44 -23.59
N VAL A 242 -5.51 -2.73 -23.54
CA VAL A 242 -4.99 -4.07 -23.23
C VAL A 242 -5.43 -4.50 -21.83
N ALA A 243 -5.15 -3.70 -20.80
CA ALA A 243 -5.52 -4.00 -19.41
C ALA A 243 -7.04 -4.18 -19.25
N LYS A 244 -7.84 -3.37 -19.95
CA LYS A 244 -9.31 -3.49 -19.97
C LYS A 244 -9.76 -4.87 -20.47
N THR A 245 -9.14 -5.38 -21.53
CA THR A 245 -9.42 -6.70 -22.07
C THR A 245 -8.95 -7.81 -21.13
N GLU A 246 -7.73 -7.71 -20.59
CA GLU A 246 -7.15 -8.70 -19.69
C GLU A 246 -7.96 -8.85 -18.39
N LEU A 247 -8.42 -7.73 -17.82
CA LEU A 247 -9.23 -7.72 -16.60
C LEU A 247 -10.71 -8.04 -16.86
N GLY A 248 -11.15 -8.00 -18.13
CA GLY A 248 -12.54 -8.24 -18.50
C GLY A 248 -13.52 -7.22 -17.89
N VAL A 249 -13.12 -5.94 -17.89
CA VAL A 249 -13.89 -4.81 -17.34
C VAL A 249 -14.57 -3.97 -18.43
N ASP A 250 -15.67 -3.30 -18.08
CA ASP A 250 -16.45 -2.46 -18.99
C ASP A 250 -15.85 -1.06 -19.21
N LEU A 251 -15.20 -0.52 -18.18
CA LEU A 251 -14.58 0.80 -18.15
C LEU A 251 -13.20 0.70 -17.50
N ILE A 252 -12.27 1.54 -17.96
CA ILE A 252 -10.96 1.71 -17.33
C ILE A 252 -10.60 3.20 -17.25
N PHE A 253 -10.09 3.62 -16.09
CA PHE A 253 -9.57 4.96 -15.86
C PHE A 253 -8.14 4.88 -15.32
N VAL A 254 -7.30 5.85 -15.68
CA VAL A 254 -5.98 6.05 -15.08
C VAL A 254 -5.95 7.46 -14.51
N ALA A 255 -5.74 7.59 -13.22
CA ALA A 255 -5.53 8.88 -12.56
C ALA A 255 -4.04 9.14 -12.35
N ILE A 256 -3.54 10.22 -12.94
CA ILE A 256 -2.22 10.78 -12.60
C ILE A 256 -2.45 11.77 -11.47
N VAL A 257 -1.98 11.44 -10.27
CA VAL A 257 -2.20 12.21 -9.04
C VAL A 257 -0.94 13.01 -8.71
N ASP A 258 -1.08 14.35 -8.71
CA ASP A 258 -0.08 15.26 -8.18
C ASP A 258 -0.18 15.25 -6.64
N ILE A 259 0.74 14.52 -5.99
CA ILE A 259 0.74 14.40 -4.53
C ILE A 259 1.20 15.69 -3.81
N VAL A 260 1.75 16.66 -4.56
CA VAL A 260 2.18 17.96 -4.02
C VAL A 260 1.02 18.94 -4.00
N LYS A 261 0.28 19.04 -5.12
CA LYS A 261 -0.88 19.94 -5.26
C LYS A 261 -2.21 19.32 -4.87
N LEU A 262 -2.27 18.00 -4.71
CA LEU A 262 -3.50 17.23 -4.46
C LEU A 262 -4.51 17.37 -5.60
N GLU A 263 -4.01 17.39 -6.83
CA GLU A 263 -4.79 17.46 -8.07
C GLU A 263 -4.67 16.14 -8.84
N SER A 264 -5.73 15.72 -9.51
CA SER A 264 -5.73 14.48 -10.29
C SER A 264 -6.13 14.73 -11.74
N HIS A 265 -5.36 14.19 -12.67
CA HIS A 265 -5.69 14.16 -14.08
C HIS A 265 -6.17 12.77 -14.47
N VAL A 266 -7.42 12.64 -14.88
CA VAL A 266 -8.00 11.35 -15.28
C VAL A 266 -7.91 11.17 -16.80
N LEU A 267 -7.22 10.12 -17.22
CA LEU A 267 -7.14 9.72 -18.62
C LEU A 267 -8.35 8.87 -18.99
N LEU A 268 -8.89 9.13 -20.18
CA LEU A 268 -10.10 8.50 -20.70
C LEU A 268 -9.75 7.66 -21.92
N ALA A 269 -9.87 6.34 -21.80
CA ALA A 269 -9.49 5.40 -22.88
C ALA A 269 -10.42 5.44 -24.11
N GLY A 270 -11.63 6.00 -23.98
CA GLY A 270 -12.59 6.00 -25.06
C GLY A 270 -13.91 6.69 -24.77
N ARG A 271 -14.88 6.50 -25.68
CA ARG A 271 -16.19 7.15 -25.63
C ARG A 271 -17.03 6.72 -24.42
N ARG A 272 -16.94 5.46 -23.99
CA ARG A 272 -17.69 4.97 -22.82
C ARG A 272 -17.15 5.61 -21.54
N GLU A 273 -15.84 5.69 -21.40
CA GLU A 273 -15.14 6.34 -20.28
C GLU A 273 -15.46 7.83 -20.24
N ARG A 274 -15.42 8.52 -21.38
CA ARG A 274 -15.84 9.93 -21.48
C ARG A 274 -17.29 10.14 -21.06
N SER A 275 -18.21 9.32 -21.58
CA SER A 275 -19.62 9.44 -21.20
C SER A 275 -19.85 9.18 -19.71
N ALA A 276 -19.07 8.29 -19.09
CA ALA A 276 -19.17 8.02 -17.66
C ALA A 276 -18.60 9.17 -16.83
N ALA A 277 -17.51 9.79 -17.27
CA ALA A 277 -16.90 10.95 -16.62
C ALA A 277 -17.80 12.20 -16.69
N ASP A 278 -18.43 12.47 -17.84
CA ASP A 278 -19.33 13.62 -18.01
C ASP A 278 -20.62 13.51 -17.18
N ALA A 279 -20.98 12.30 -16.73
CA ALA A 279 -22.19 12.03 -15.96
C ALA A 279 -21.97 12.06 -14.43
N ALA A 280 -20.73 12.14 -13.98
CA ALA A 280 -20.33 12.16 -12.57
C ALA A 280 -20.20 13.60 -12.06
#